data_AF-A0A2N4YN95-F1
#
_entry.id   AF-A0A2N4YN95-F1
#
_cell.length_a   1.000
_cell.length_b   1.000
_cell.length_c   1.000
_cell.angle_alpha   90.00
_cell.angle_beta   90.00
_cell.angle_gamma   90.00
#
_symmetry.space_group_name_H-M   'P 1'
#
loop_
_entity.id
_entity.type
_entity.pdbx_description
1 polymer ?
#
loop_
_entity_poly.entity_id
_entity_poly.type
_entity_poly.pdbx_seq_one_letter_code
_entity_poly.pdbx_strand_id
1 'polypeptide(L)' 'DRGRRNVLLVHRVLAICAAQIREVDGEETVAGIHPCPLPGHTGYRLETGDTSLLIWGDIVHFPTIQTTRTSVSVAFDVDP' A
#
# COMPACT_ATOMS: atom_id res chain seq x y z
N ASP A 1 12.36 12.74 16.59
CA ASP A 1 12.75 11.45 17.20
C ASP A 1 11.79 10.25 17.05
N ARG A 2 10.46 10.41 16.90
CA ARG A 2 9.55 9.24 16.72
C ARG A 2 9.68 8.55 15.36
N GLY A 3 9.72 9.32 14.27
CA GLY A 3 9.82 8.76 12.90
C GLY A 3 11.05 7.86 12.72
N ARG A 4 12.22 8.33 13.20
CA ARG A 4 13.47 7.55 13.16
C ARG A 4 13.35 6.21 13.90
N ARG A 5 12.67 6.18 15.06
CA ARG A 5 12.45 4.92 15.80
C ARG A 5 11.55 3.95 15.04
N ASN A 6 10.50 4.45 14.40
CA ASN A 6 9.60 3.62 13.60
C ASN A 6 10.34 2.99 12.42
N VAL A 7 11.17 3.76 11.72
CA VAL A 7 12.00 3.26 10.61
C VAL A 7 12.94 2.15 11.09
N LEU A 8 13.62 2.35 12.22
CA LEU A 8 14.50 1.31 12.80
C LEU A 8 13.74 0.05 13.20
N LEU A 9 12.51 0.17 13.71
CA LEU A 9 11.67 -0.98 14.03
C LEU A 9 11.28 -1.75 12.77
N VAL A 10 10.85 -1.05 11.71
CA VAL A 10 10.52 -1.67 10.42
C VAL A 10 11.71 -2.45 9.86
N HIS A 11 12.92 -1.86 9.84
CA HIS A 11 14.10 -2.57 9.39
C HIS A 11 14.41 -3.84 10.19
N ARG A 12 14.23 -3.81 11.52
CA ARG A 12 14.43 -5.00 12.36
C ARG A 12 13.42 -6.10 12.03
N VAL A 13 12.16 -5.75 11.87
CA VAL A 13 11.10 -6.71 11.53
C VAL A 13 11.36 -7.32 10.14
N LEU A 14 11.71 -6.50 9.15
CA LEU A 14 12.05 -6.97 7.81
C LEU A 14 13.26 -7.92 7.84
N ALA A 15 14.29 -7.62 8.64
CA ALA A 15 15.45 -8.49 8.79
C ALA A 15 15.10 -9.87 9.38
N ILE A 16 14.20 -9.91 10.37
CA ILE A 16 13.72 -11.17 10.97
C ILE A 16 12.95 -12.00 9.95
N CYS A 17 12.14 -11.35 9.12
CA CYS A 17 11.30 -12.01 8.12
C CYS A 17 11.98 -12.18 6.76
N ALA A 18 13.26 -11.81 6.60
CA ALA A 18 13.91 -11.72 5.30
C ALA A 18 13.82 -13.01 4.46
N ALA A 19 13.99 -14.17 5.10
CA ALA A 19 13.91 -15.47 4.42
C ALA A 19 12.48 -15.84 3.96
N GLN A 20 11.45 -15.15 4.45
CA GLN A 20 10.05 -15.36 4.11
C GLN A 20 9.52 -14.30 3.13
N ILE A 21 10.32 -13.28 2.81
CA ILE A 21 9.94 -12.21 1.89
C ILE A 21 10.34 -12.63 0.48
N ARG A 22 9.38 -12.58 -0.43
CA ARG A 22 9.61 -12.72 -1.86
C ARG A 22 9.23 -11.41 -2.53
N GLU A 23 10.14 -10.88 -3.33
CA GLU A 23 9.83 -9.76 -4.21
C GLU A 23 8.89 -10.21 -5.33
N VAL A 24 7.94 -9.36 -5.66
CA VAL A 24 6.93 -9.59 -6.68
C VAL A 24 7.04 -8.44 -7.67
N ASP A 25 7.10 -8.77 -8.96
CA ASP A 25 7.06 -7.74 -9.99
C ASP A 25 5.68 -7.06 -9.99
N GLY A 26 5.61 -5.78 -10.33
CA GLY A 26 4.37 -4.99 -10.34
C GLY A 26 3.31 -5.49 -11.32
N GLU A 27 3.64 -6.48 -12.15
CA GLU A 27 2.75 -7.15 -13.10
C GLU A 27 2.51 -8.63 -12.76
N GLU A 28 3.28 -9.21 -11.81
CA GLU A 28 3.15 -10.62 -11.44
C GLU A 28 1.90 -10.83 -10.58
N THR A 29 1.01 -11.70 -11.06
CA THR A 29 -0.14 -12.14 -10.26
C THR A 29 0.26 -13.25 -9.31
N VAL A 30 -0.05 -13.09 -8.02
CA VAL A 30 0.27 -14.08 -6.98
C VAL A 30 -1.01 -14.65 -6.39
N ALA A 31 -1.26 -15.93 -6.60
CA ALA A 31 -2.46 -16.62 -6.09
C ALA A 31 -3.78 -15.91 -6.46
N GLY A 32 -3.88 -15.35 -7.67
CA GLY A 32 -5.06 -14.60 -8.13
C GLY A 32 -5.17 -13.18 -7.57
N ILE A 33 -4.14 -12.68 -6.89
CA ILE A 33 -4.04 -11.30 -6.43
C ILE A 33 -3.24 -10.52 -7.48
N HIS A 34 -3.88 -9.50 -8.04
CA HIS A 34 -3.31 -8.67 -9.08
C HIS A 34 -2.79 -7.36 -8.48
N PRO A 35 -1.49 -7.05 -8.60
CA PRO A 35 -0.99 -5.70 -8.31
C PRO A 35 -1.69 -4.65 -9.19
N CYS A 36 -1.92 -3.47 -8.64
CA CYS A 36 -2.57 -2.35 -9.31
C CYS A 36 -1.80 -1.07 -9.01
N PRO A 37 -1.16 -0.43 -10.01
CA PRO A 37 -0.49 0.84 -9.82
C PRO A 37 -1.49 1.93 -9.39
N LEU A 38 -1.20 2.61 -8.29
CA LEU A 38 -1.96 3.76 -7.80
C LEU A 38 -1.02 4.96 -7.65
N PRO A 39 -1.51 6.21 -7.68
CA PRO A 39 -0.65 7.38 -7.51
C PRO A 39 0.18 7.29 -6.22
N GLY A 40 1.50 7.21 -6.37
CA GLY A 40 2.45 7.08 -5.27
C GLY A 40 2.43 5.74 -4.50
N HIS A 41 1.52 4.81 -4.79
CA HIS A 41 1.29 3.58 -4.01
C HIS A 41 1.02 2.37 -4.92
N THR A 42 0.94 1.18 -4.34
CA THR A 42 0.50 -0.04 -5.03
C THR A 42 -0.71 -0.62 -4.30
N GLY A 43 -1.83 -0.77 -5.00
CA GLY A 43 -2.99 -1.51 -4.54
C GLY A 43 -2.97 -2.96 -5.00
N TYR A 44 -3.90 -3.75 -4.47
CA TYR A 44 -4.07 -5.15 -4.84
C TYR A 44 -5.53 -5.44 -5.15
N ARG A 45 -5.79 -6.04 -6.30
CA ARG A 45 -7.12 -6.39 -6.76
C ARG A 45 -7.32 -7.91 -6.72
N LEU A 46 -8.43 -8.31 -6.14
CA LEU A 46 -8.89 -9.69 -6.08
C LEU A 46 -10.15 -9.80 -6.93
N GLU A 47 -10.21 -10.78 -7.82
CA GLU A 47 -11.33 -10.97 -8.74
C GLU A 47 -11.86 -12.40 -8.65
N THR A 48 -13.18 -12.56 -8.68
CA THR A 48 -13.83 -13.87 -8.74
C THR A 48 -15.16 -13.73 -9.48
N GLY A 49 -15.23 -14.30 -10.69
CA GLY A 49 -16.36 -14.10 -11.59
C GLY A 49 -16.58 -12.62 -11.86
N ASP A 50 -17.80 -12.14 -11.62
CA ASP A 50 -18.18 -10.73 -11.81
C ASP A 50 -17.96 -9.86 -10.56
N THR A 51 -17.30 -10.40 -9.52
CA THR A 51 -17.03 -9.67 -8.28
C THR A 51 -15.56 -9.26 -8.21
N SER A 52 -15.31 -8.03 -7.80
CA SER A 52 -13.96 -7.47 -7.61
C SER A 52 -13.84 -6.74 -6.28
N LEU A 53 -12.71 -6.91 -5.60
CA LEU A 53 -12.31 -6.16 -4.41
C LEU A 53 -10.96 -5.49 -4.66
N LEU A 54 -10.90 -4.18 -4.46
CA LEU A 54 -9.65 -3.42 -4.46
C LEU A 54 -9.21 -3.12 -3.02
N ILE A 55 -8.04 -3.60 -2.66
CA ILE A 55 -7.31 -3.20 -1.46
C ILE A 55 -6.35 -2.07 -1.88
N TRP A 56 -6.77 -0.83 -1.69
CA TRP A 56 -6.03 0.36 -2.15
C TRP A 56 -4.96 0.87 -1.16
N GLY A 57 -4.81 0.24 0.01
CA GLY A 57 -3.85 0.66 1.03
C GLY A 57 -4.07 2.09 1.54
N ASP A 58 -2.97 2.83 1.67
CA ASP A 58 -2.91 4.13 2.35
C ASP A 58 -3.29 5.32 1.43
N ILE A 59 -4.08 5.09 0.38
CA ILE A 59 -4.54 6.18 -0.50
C ILE A 59 -5.48 7.17 0.22
N VAL A 60 -6.28 6.70 1.18
CA VAL A 60 -7.22 7.53 1.96
C VAL A 60 -7.01 7.32 3.45
N HIS A 61 -6.73 8.41 4.17
CA HIS A 61 -6.53 8.45 5.61
C HIS A 61 -7.72 9.06 6.37
N PHE A 62 -8.41 10.03 5.75
CA PHE A 62 -9.57 10.72 6.32
C PHE A 62 -10.74 10.63 5.35
N PRO A 63 -11.53 9.53 5.39
CA PRO A 63 -12.53 9.23 4.38
C PRO A 63 -13.51 10.38 4.14
N THR A 64 -14.03 11.01 5.18
CA THR A 64 -15.02 12.10 5.04
C THR A 64 -14.46 13.35 4.36
N ILE A 65 -13.16 13.63 4.53
CA ILE A 65 -12.50 14.79 3.93
C ILE A 65 -12.08 14.47 2.49
N GLN A 66 -11.33 13.39 2.30
CA GLN A 66 -10.67 13.09 1.03
C GLN A 66 -11.63 12.56 -0.05
N THR A 67 -12.77 11.96 0.34
CA THR A 67 -13.82 11.61 -0.64
C THR A 67 -14.57 12.85 -1.16
N THR A 68 -14.65 13.91 -0.36
CA THR A 68 -15.28 15.17 -0.77
C THR A 68 -14.31 16.07 -1.52
N ARG A 69 -13.00 15.98 -1.22
CA ARG A 69 -11.93 16.77 -1.84
C ARG A 69 -10.68 15.90 -2.03
N THR A 70 -10.59 15.27 -3.19
CA THR A 70 -9.53 14.30 -3.52
C THR A 70 -8.13 14.92 -3.62
N SER A 71 -8.02 16.25 -3.73
CA SER A 71 -6.73 16.96 -3.75
C SER A 71 -6.14 17.24 -2.36
N VAL A 72 -6.77 16.74 -1.28
CA VAL A 72 -6.24 16.90 0.08
C VAL A 72 -5.23 15.78 0.37
N SER A 73 -3.99 16.18 0.65
CA SER A 73 -2.88 15.31 1.04
C SER A 73 -2.65 15.28 2.56
N VAL A 74 -1.84 14.32 3.01
CA VAL A 74 -1.37 14.16 4.38
C VAL A 74 0.15 14.34 4.46
N ALA A 75 0.66 14.65 5.66
CA ALA A 75 2.06 15.06 5.87
C ALA A 75 3.12 13.99 5.51
N PHE A 76 2.71 12.78 5.18
CA PHE A 76 3.58 11.67 4.83
C PHE A 76 3.32 11.13 3.42
N ASP A 77 2.53 11.84 2.61
CA ASP A 77 2.51 11.65 1.16
C ASP A 77 3.88 12.03 0.58
N VAL A 78 4.38 11.22 -0.34
CA VAL A 78 5.69 11.43 -0.98
C VAL A 78 5.64 12.61 -1.96
N ASP A 79 4.52 12.72 -2.70
CA ASP A 79 4.21 13.81 -3.65
C ASP A 79 2.78 14.31 -3.36
N PRO A 80 2.61 15.47 -2.69
CA PRO A 80 1.32 15.95 -2.17
C PRO A 80 0.38 16.65 -3.16
#